data_AF-A0A9C6E3H2-F1
#
_entry.id   AF-A0A9C6E3H2-F1
#
_cell.length_a   1.000
_cell.length_b   1.000
_cell.length_c   1.000
_cell.angle_alpha   90.00
_cell.angle_beta   90.00
_cell.angle_gamma   90.00
#
_symmetry.space_group_name_H-M   'P 1'
#
loop_
_entity.id
_entity.type
_entity.pdbx_description
1 polymer ?
#
loop_
_entity_poly.entity_id
_entity_poly.type
_entity_poly.pdbx_seq_one_letter_code
_entity_poly.pdbx_strand_id
1 'polypeptide(L)'
;FGVGFCFTVVYAALLTKTNRIARIFKAGKQSAKRPSFISPKSQLVICSGLIFIQILINGVWMVIAPSHAMYHHPTREDNLLVCDSYIDASYMIAFFYPIVLIVICTVYAVLTRKIPEAFNESKHIGFTMYTTCVIWLAFVPLYF
;
A
#
# COMPACT_ATOMS: atom_id res chain seq x y z
N PHE A 1 -7.34 -6.83 -9.82
CA PHE A 1 -5.91 -6.95 -9.44
C PHE A 1 -5.07 -5.70 -9.71
N GLY A 2 -5.21 -5.02 -10.86
CA GLY A 2 -4.42 -3.81 -11.18
C GLY A 2 -4.52 -2.70 -10.12
N VAL A 3 -5.71 -2.47 -9.56
CA VAL A 3 -5.91 -1.45 -8.50
C VAL A 3 -5.07 -1.74 -7.25
N GLY A 4 -5.03 -3.00 -6.77
CA GLY A 4 -4.20 -3.40 -5.64
C GLY A 4 -2.69 -3.24 -5.91
N PHE A 5 -2.25 -3.45 -7.15
CA PHE A 5 -0.87 -3.17 -7.56
C PHE A 5 -0.55 -1.67 -7.50
N CYS A 6 -1.42 -0.81 -8.02
CA CYS A 6 -1.21 0.64 -7.97
C CYS A 6 -1.05 1.16 -6.53
N PHE A 7 -1.92 0.72 -5.62
CA PHE A 7 -1.80 1.07 -4.20
C PHE A 7 -0.51 0.54 -3.59
N THR A 8 -0.12 -0.70 -3.90
CA THR A 8 1.15 -1.27 -3.43
C THR A 8 2.33 -0.40 -3.84
N VAL A 9 2.40 0.05 -5.10
CA VAL A 9 3.52 0.88 -5.58
C VAL A 9 3.64 2.17 -4.77
N VAL A 10 2.52 2.86 -4.53
CA VAL A 10 2.49 4.10 -3.75
C VAL A 10 2.92 3.86 -2.30
N TYR A 11 2.34 2.87 -1.62
CA TYR A 11 2.63 2.62 -0.21
C TYR A 11 4.00 1.97 0.02
N ALA A 12 4.51 1.17 -0.92
CA ALA A 12 5.88 0.66 -0.87
C ALA A 12 6.91 1.80 -0.93
N ALA A 13 6.68 2.79 -1.79
CA ALA A 13 7.54 3.97 -1.89
C ALA A 13 7.48 4.83 -0.61
N LEU A 14 6.26 5.09 -0.10
CA LEU A 14 6.06 5.83 1.16
C LEU A 14 6.72 5.09 2.34
N LEU A 15 6.52 3.78 2.46
CA LEU A 15 7.13 2.96 3.51
C LEU A 15 8.64 3.02 3.46
N THR A 16 9.22 2.87 2.26
CA THR A 16 10.68 2.93 2.07
C THR A 16 11.24 4.28 2.51
N LYS A 17 10.51 5.37 2.23
CA LYS A 17 10.88 6.73 2.62
C LYS A 17 10.78 6.93 4.13
N THR A 18 9.66 6.57 4.76
CA THR A 18 9.45 6.73 6.21
C THR A 18 10.37 5.83 7.02
N ASN A 19 10.64 4.60 6.56
CA ASN A 19 11.63 3.70 7.16
C ASN A 19 13.05 4.29 7.09
N ARG A 20 13.46 4.90 5.96
CA ARG A 20 14.75 5.62 5.88
C ARG A 20 14.83 6.71 6.94
N ILE A 21 13.80 7.56 7.03
CA ILE A 21 13.73 8.66 8.00
C ILE A 21 13.85 8.09 9.42
N ALA A 22 13.04 7.07 9.77
CA ALA A 22 13.07 6.45 11.08
C ALA A 22 14.47 5.90 11.45
N ARG A 23 15.18 5.25 10.51
CA ARG A 23 16.55 4.75 10.72
C ARG A 23 17.56 5.85 10.96
N ILE A 24 17.48 6.96 10.22
CA ILE A 24 18.37 8.13 10.39
C ILE A 24 18.23 8.68 11.82
N PHE A 25 17.00 8.95 12.26
CA PHE A 25 16.77 9.54 13.57
C PHE A 25 17.04 8.58 14.72
N LYS A 26 16.74 7.29 14.56
CA LYS A 26 17.05 6.27 15.58
C LYS A 26 18.56 6.14 15.79
N ALA A 27 19.33 6.09 14.71
CA ALA A 27 20.78 6.01 14.81
C ALA A 27 21.40 7.30 15.33
N GLY A 28 20.93 8.48 14.88
CA GLY A 28 21.43 9.77 15.37
C GLY A 28 21.24 9.97 16.89
N LYS A 29 20.27 9.30 17.51
CA LYS A 29 20.11 9.27 18.97
C LYS A 29 21.11 8.37 19.71
N GLN A 30 21.68 7.36 19.03
CA GLN A 30 22.54 6.34 19.65
C GLN A 30 24.01 6.50 19.26
N SER A 31 24.31 7.02 18.07
CA SER A 31 25.68 7.16 17.55
C SER A 31 25.73 8.14 16.38
N ALA A 32 26.86 8.86 16.23
CA ALA A 32 27.13 9.69 15.05
C ALA A 32 27.47 8.86 13.78
N LYS A 33 27.55 7.52 13.88
CA LYS A 33 27.89 6.64 12.76
C LYS A 33 26.75 6.61 11.73
N ARG A 34 27.12 6.69 10.44
CA ARG A 34 26.16 6.64 9.34
C ARG A 34 25.41 5.30 9.32
N PRO A 35 24.07 5.27 9.31
CA PRO A 35 23.29 4.04 9.29
C PRO A 35 23.41 3.29 7.95
N SER A 36 23.22 1.97 7.99
CA SER A 36 23.12 1.14 6.78
C SER A 36 21.81 1.42 6.01
N PHE A 37 21.81 1.13 4.70
CA PHE A 37 20.64 1.22 3.81
C PHE A 37 20.01 2.62 3.62
N ILE A 38 20.81 3.69 3.71
CA ILE A 38 20.36 5.07 3.40
C ILE A 38 20.58 5.43 1.92
N SER A 39 21.39 4.65 1.19
CA SER A 39 21.71 4.93 -0.21
C SER A 39 20.46 4.85 -1.12
N PRO A 40 20.32 5.73 -2.12
CA PRO A 40 19.23 5.66 -3.10
C PRO A 40 19.09 4.28 -3.74
N LYS A 41 20.21 3.61 -4.04
CA LYS A 41 20.21 2.24 -4.58
C LYS A 41 19.55 1.25 -3.63
N SER A 42 19.88 1.32 -2.34
CA SER A 42 19.26 0.45 -1.33
C SER A 42 17.77 0.75 -1.11
N GLN A 43 17.35 2.00 -1.28
CA GLN A 43 15.92 2.35 -1.23
C GLN A 43 15.15 1.74 -2.40
N LEU A 44 15.70 1.82 -3.61
CA LEU A 44 15.10 1.19 -4.79
C LEU A 44 14.98 -0.32 -4.60
N VAL A 45 16.02 -0.99 -4.12
CA VAL A 45 15.98 -2.45 -3.88
C VAL A 45 14.88 -2.83 -2.88
N ILE A 46 14.74 -2.09 -1.77
CA ILE A 46 13.68 -2.33 -0.78
C ILE A 46 12.30 -2.12 -1.40
N CYS A 47 12.10 -1.00 -2.10
CA CYS A 47 10.83 -0.67 -2.74
C CYS A 47 10.45 -1.72 -3.80
N SER A 48 11.38 -2.08 -4.68
CA SER A 48 11.18 -3.12 -5.69
C SER A 48 10.87 -4.47 -5.08
N GLY A 49 11.52 -4.84 -3.96
CA GLY A 49 11.20 -6.07 -3.24
C GLY A 49 9.76 -6.09 -2.71
N LEU A 50 9.29 -4.98 -2.12
CA LEU A 50 7.91 -4.85 -1.64
C LEU A 50 6.88 -4.94 -2.78
N ILE A 51 7.18 -4.35 -3.93
CA ILE A 51 6.33 -4.42 -5.13
C ILE A 51 6.33 -5.83 -5.71
N PHE A 52 7.49 -6.49 -5.75
CA PHE A 52 7.62 -7.85 -6.27
C PHE A 52 6.75 -8.85 -5.52
N ILE A 53 6.61 -8.70 -4.19
CA ILE A 53 5.68 -9.53 -3.40
C ILE A 53 4.25 -9.42 -3.95
N GLN A 54 3.77 -8.22 -4.26
CA GLN A 54 2.42 -8.06 -4.84
C GLN A 54 2.32 -8.63 -6.25
N ILE A 55 3.38 -8.54 -7.05
CA ILE A 55 3.41 -9.16 -8.38
C ILE A 55 3.25 -10.68 -8.25
N LEU A 56 3.93 -11.31 -7.29
CA LEU A 56 3.78 -12.75 -7.03
C LEU A 56 2.36 -13.10 -6.56
N ILE A 57 1.79 -12.34 -5.62
CA ILE A 57 0.41 -12.56 -5.16
C ILE A 57 -0.57 -12.48 -6.33
N ASN A 58 -0.46 -11.44 -7.16
CA ASN A 58 -1.31 -11.27 -8.34
C ASN A 58 -1.09 -12.38 -9.38
N GLY A 59 0.16 -12.80 -9.60
CA GLY A 59 0.50 -13.86 -10.54
C GLY A 59 -0.07 -15.21 -10.12
N VAL A 60 0.09 -15.58 -8.83
CA VAL A 60 -0.51 -16.80 -8.27
C VAL A 60 -2.02 -16.77 -8.41
N TRP A 61 -2.64 -15.64 -8.09
CA TRP A 61 -4.10 -15.51 -8.19
C TRP A 61 -4.60 -15.65 -9.63
N MET A 62 -3.89 -15.04 -10.59
CA MET A 62 -4.24 -15.13 -12.01
C MET A 62 -4.18 -16.56 -12.55
N VAL A 63 -3.30 -17.41 -11.99
CA VAL A 63 -3.23 -18.84 -12.34
C VAL A 63 -4.38 -19.63 -11.73
N ILE A 64 -4.76 -19.33 -10.48
CA ILE A 64 -5.83 -20.05 -9.76
C ILE A 64 -7.22 -19.66 -10.29
N ALA A 65 -7.44 -18.38 -10.52
CA ALA A 65 -8.72 -17.80 -10.91
C ALA A 65 -8.52 -16.82 -12.08
N PRO A 66 -8.41 -17.33 -13.32
CA PRO A 66 -8.26 -16.47 -14.50
C PRO A 66 -9.53 -15.64 -14.71
N SER A 67 -9.33 -14.33 -14.91
CA SER A 67 -10.43 -13.40 -15.15
C SER A 67 -11.07 -13.65 -16.52
N HIS A 68 -12.39 -13.83 -16.54
CA HIS A 68 -13.19 -13.91 -17.75
C HIS A 68 -14.39 -12.96 -17.66
N ALA A 69 -14.92 -12.57 -18.82
CA ALA A 69 -16.10 -11.74 -18.91
C ALA A 69 -17.36 -12.62 -18.88
N MET A 70 -18.36 -12.19 -18.13
CA MET A 70 -19.63 -12.89 -17.92
C MET A 70 -20.78 -11.87 -17.96
N TYR A 71 -21.94 -12.30 -18.45
CA TYR A 71 -23.17 -11.51 -18.34
C TYR A 71 -23.79 -11.67 -16.95
N HIS A 72 -24.01 -10.55 -16.28
CA HIS A 72 -24.67 -10.47 -14.98
C HIS A 72 -26.00 -9.73 -15.13
N HIS A 73 -27.06 -10.35 -14.63
CA HIS A 73 -28.44 -9.88 -14.75
C HIS A 73 -29.01 -9.59 -13.36
N PRO A 74 -28.72 -8.41 -12.77
CA PRO A 74 -29.21 -8.06 -11.44
C PRO A 74 -30.74 -7.91 -11.41
N THR A 75 -31.33 -7.45 -12.51
CA THR A 75 -32.79 -7.45 -12.74
C THR A 75 -33.11 -8.13 -14.07
N ARG A 76 -34.39 -8.44 -14.32
CA ARG A 76 -34.84 -9.06 -15.58
C ARG A 76 -34.62 -8.19 -16.81
N GLU A 77 -34.49 -6.87 -16.64
CA GLU A 77 -34.32 -5.90 -17.74
C GLU A 77 -32.84 -5.53 -17.93
N ASP A 78 -31.99 -5.83 -16.96
CA ASP A 78 -30.57 -5.49 -16.99
C ASP A 78 -29.74 -6.60 -17.63
N ASN A 79 -28.81 -6.19 -18.50
CA ASN A 79 -27.80 -7.06 -19.07
C ASN A 79 -26.43 -6.39 -19.00
N LEU A 80 -25.67 -6.69 -17.94
CA LEU A 80 -24.36 -6.11 -17.68
C LEU A 80 -23.27 -7.11 -18.06
N LEU A 81 -22.37 -6.73 -18.97
CA LEU A 81 -21.14 -7.50 -19.20
C LEU A 81 -20.10 -7.11 -18.14
N VAL A 82 -19.87 -7.98 -17.17
CA VAL A 82 -18.95 -7.75 -16.04
C VAL A 82 -17.83 -8.77 -16.02
N CYS A 83 -16.76 -8.49 -15.26
CA CYS A 83 -15.78 -9.53 -14.92
C CYS A 83 -16.37 -10.43 -13.83
N ASP A 84 -16.14 -11.74 -13.92
CA ASP A 84 -16.57 -12.74 -12.93
C ASP A 84 -16.24 -12.33 -11.47
N SER A 85 -15.05 -11.73 -11.25
CA SER A 85 -14.63 -11.24 -9.94
C SER A 85 -15.53 -10.16 -9.32
N TYR A 86 -16.40 -9.51 -10.10
CA TYR A 86 -17.37 -8.52 -9.63
C TYR A 86 -18.42 -9.14 -8.70
N ILE A 87 -18.84 -10.37 -8.99
CA ILE A 87 -19.96 -11.03 -8.30
C ILE A 87 -19.48 -11.62 -6.97
N ASP A 88 -18.36 -12.34 -6.99
CA ASP A 88 -17.83 -13.03 -5.80
C ASP A 88 -17.05 -12.12 -4.84
N ALA A 89 -16.91 -10.83 -5.17
CA ALA A 89 -16.03 -9.87 -4.49
C ALA A 89 -14.58 -10.36 -4.32
N SER A 90 -14.16 -11.35 -5.11
CA SER A 90 -12.87 -12.02 -4.99
C SER A 90 -11.68 -11.08 -5.27
N TYR A 91 -11.91 -9.94 -5.95
CA TYR A 91 -10.91 -8.91 -6.14
C TYR A 91 -10.47 -8.24 -4.81
N MET A 92 -11.24 -8.37 -3.73
CA MET A 92 -10.90 -7.78 -2.41
C MET A 92 -9.64 -8.38 -1.81
N ILE A 93 -9.30 -9.62 -2.15
CA ILE A 93 -8.04 -10.24 -1.70
C ILE A 93 -6.82 -9.46 -2.20
N ALA A 94 -6.93 -8.78 -3.35
CA ALA A 94 -5.87 -7.95 -3.90
C ALA A 94 -5.56 -6.72 -3.03
N PHE A 95 -6.45 -6.33 -2.12
CA PHE A 95 -6.26 -5.19 -1.21
C PHE A 95 -5.65 -5.59 0.13
N PHE A 96 -5.60 -6.88 0.46
CA PHE A 96 -5.06 -7.33 1.75
C PHE A 96 -3.62 -6.84 1.99
N TYR A 97 -2.71 -7.08 1.05
CA TYR A 97 -1.32 -6.64 1.17
C TYR A 97 -1.16 -5.11 1.13
N PRO A 98 -1.82 -4.35 0.23
CA PRO A 98 -1.88 -2.90 0.32
C PRO A 98 -2.33 -2.36 1.68
N ILE A 99 -3.35 -2.96 2.29
CA ILE A 99 -3.84 -2.57 3.62
C ILE A 99 -2.77 -2.79 4.68
N VAL A 100 -2.07 -3.94 4.66
CA VAL A 100 -0.93 -4.20 5.55
C VAL A 100 0.16 -3.13 5.37
N LEU A 101 0.50 -2.77 4.13
CA LEU A 101 1.47 -1.71 3.85
C LEU A 101 1.02 -0.35 4.40
N ILE A 102 -0.26 -0.01 4.26
CA ILE A 102 -0.84 1.24 4.82
C ILE A 102 -0.69 1.26 6.34
N VAL A 103 -1.06 0.16 7.02
CA VAL A 103 -0.96 0.08 8.49
C VAL A 103 0.49 0.28 8.93
N ILE A 104 1.44 -0.41 8.31
CA ILE A 104 2.86 -0.28 8.63
C ILE A 104 3.34 1.15 8.33
N CYS A 105 2.96 1.74 7.19
CA CYS A 105 3.27 3.13 6.85
C CYS A 105 2.75 4.11 7.90
N THR A 106 1.53 3.91 8.39
CA THR A 106 0.91 4.75 9.41
C THR A 106 1.68 4.67 10.72
N VAL A 107 2.10 3.47 11.14
CA VAL A 107 2.96 3.30 12.33
C VAL A 107 4.26 4.08 12.18
N TYR A 108 4.97 3.94 11.05
CA TYR A 108 6.20 4.70 10.80
C TYR A 108 5.94 6.21 10.74
N ALA A 109 4.85 6.64 10.12
CA ALA A 109 4.48 8.05 10.05
C ALA A 109 4.30 8.64 11.46
N VAL A 110 3.60 7.93 12.36
CA VAL A 110 3.43 8.33 13.76
C VAL A 110 4.77 8.38 14.50
N LEU A 111 5.64 7.39 14.33
CA LEU A 111 6.97 7.39 14.94
C LEU A 111 7.82 8.59 14.48
N THR A 112 7.67 8.98 13.21
CA THR A 112 8.40 10.11 12.63
C THR A 112 7.82 11.48 13.01
N ARG A 113 6.64 11.57 13.66
CA ARG A 113 6.06 12.87 14.09
C ARG A 113 6.86 13.59 15.17
N LYS A 114 7.69 12.87 15.94
CA LYS A 114 8.52 13.45 17.01
C LYS A 114 9.85 14.04 16.49
N ILE A 115 10.05 14.06 15.17
CA ILE A 115 11.24 14.63 14.53
C ILE A 115 11.12 16.16 14.58
N PRO A 116 12.21 16.90 14.93
CA PRO A 116 12.16 18.36 15.04
C PRO A 116 11.63 19.05 13.78
N GLU A 117 10.89 20.16 13.98
CA GLU A 117 10.09 20.89 12.98
C GLU A 117 10.87 21.37 11.74
N ALA A 118 12.20 21.35 11.77
CA ALA A 118 13.04 21.58 10.60
C ALA A 118 12.71 20.63 9.41
N PHE A 119 12.05 19.49 9.66
CA PHE A 119 11.57 18.55 8.62
C PHE A 119 10.03 18.54 8.50
N ASN A 120 9.47 19.62 7.95
CA ASN A 120 8.04 19.74 7.61
C ASN A 120 7.50 18.56 6.75
N GLU A 121 8.38 17.89 6.01
CA GLU A 121 8.06 16.72 5.20
C GLU A 121 7.41 15.58 6.00
N SER A 122 7.84 15.36 7.26
CA SER A 122 7.28 14.30 8.12
C SER A 122 5.83 14.57 8.53
N LYS A 123 5.46 15.84 8.70
CA LYS A 123 4.09 16.27 9.04
C LYS A 123 3.14 16.05 7.87
N HIS A 124 3.55 16.39 6.65
CA HIS A 124 2.76 16.13 5.44
C HIS A 124 2.51 14.64 5.24
N ILE A 125 3.54 13.80 5.39
CA ILE A 125 3.38 12.33 5.31
C ILE A 125 2.40 11.83 6.38
N GLY A 126 2.52 12.33 7.61
CA GLY A 126 1.62 11.98 8.70
C GLY A 126 0.15 12.35 8.45
N PHE A 127 -0.10 13.47 7.77
CA PHE A 127 -1.44 13.88 7.35
C PHE A 127 -1.97 12.98 6.22
N THR A 128 -1.15 12.72 5.18
CA THR A 128 -1.50 11.84 4.07
C THR A 128 -1.84 10.41 4.52
N MET A 129 -1.10 9.87 5.49
CA MET A 129 -1.39 8.54 6.04
C MET A 129 -2.70 8.52 6.83
N TYR A 130 -3.00 9.58 7.58
CA TYR A 130 -4.27 9.69 8.32
C TYR A 130 -5.47 9.76 7.37
N THR A 131 -5.42 10.64 6.37
CA THR A 131 -6.49 10.76 5.36
C THR A 131 -6.65 9.45 4.58
N THR A 132 -5.55 8.77 4.24
CA THR A 132 -5.59 7.43 3.63
C THR A 132 -6.37 6.44 4.50
N CYS A 133 -6.06 6.35 5.80
CA CYS A 133 -6.77 5.43 6.69
C CYS A 133 -8.27 5.73 6.74
N VAL A 134 -8.67 7.01 6.82
CA VAL A 134 -10.08 7.41 6.81
C VAL A 134 -10.77 6.99 5.51
N ILE A 135 -10.14 7.24 4.35
CA ILE A 135 -10.67 6.85 3.04
C ILE A 135 -10.86 5.33 2.97
N TRP A 136 -9.89 4.55 3.41
CA TRP A 136 -9.98 3.09 3.39
C TRP A 136 -11.05 2.53 4.34
N LEU A 137 -11.18 3.11 5.53
CA LEU A 137 -12.23 2.73 6.48
C LEU A 137 -13.63 3.04 5.94
N ALA A 138 -13.80 4.11 5.17
CA ALA A 138 -15.06 4.44 4.50
C ALA A 138 -15.31 3.60 3.25
N PHE A 139 -14.25 3.26 2.50
CA PHE A 139 -14.37 2.51 1.25
C PHE A 139 -14.95 1.11 1.45
N VAL A 140 -14.53 0.38 2.49
CA VAL A 140 -15.00 -0.99 2.76
C VAL A 140 -16.53 -1.06 2.91
N PRO A 141 -17.20 -0.31 3.81
CA PRO A 141 -18.65 -0.38 3.98
C PRO A 141 -19.47 0.34 2.90
N LEU A 142 -18.86 1.17 2.06
CA LEU A 142 -19.56 1.81 0.94
C LEU A 142 -19.56 0.95 -0.31
N TYR A 143 -18.55 0.08 -0.45
CA TYR A 143 -18.43 -0.79 -1.60
C TYR A 143 -19.28 -2.06 -1.43
N PHE A 144 -19.36 -2.59 -0.21
CA PHE A 144 -20.22 -3.73 0.16
C PHE A 144 -21.60 -3.25 0.63
#